data_AF-A0A7V6BY72-F1
#
_entry.id   AF-A0A7V6BY72-F1
#
_cell.length_a   1.000
_cell.length_b   1.000
_cell.length_c   1.000
_cell.angle_alpha   90.00
_cell.angle_beta   90.00
_cell.angle_gamma   90.00
#
_symmetry.space_group_name_H-M   'P 1'
#
loop_
_entity.id
_entity.type
_entity.pdbx_description
1 polymer ?
#
loop_
_entity_poly.entity_id
_entity_poly.type
_entity_poly.pdbx_seq_one_letter_code
_entity_poly.pdbx_strand_id
1 'polypeptide(L)'
;MKRNMKRYGIWCGILLVWLAALSGCVQLGQYRFEDDEVRDPVIVFRSFSSYYILSCLQDSRDMDRQEFGRRFAMAESAIEQGADLDSLRFVCLSLNAQADVDQFRRGLEEYNRYLRDHPDAGNDMLGLRILLERLDEEIRNSWSARETLLDEKKQLQDRLDLLQGSLEQVELKNIELQNQIEQLKNIEQIIKSRETDKP
;
A
#
# COMPACT_ATOMS: atom_id res chain seq x y z
N MET A 1 -44.92 -54.10 -4.25
CA MET A 1 -44.28 -52.86 -3.74
C MET A 1 -43.67 -53.04 -2.34
N LYS A 2 -42.88 -54.11 -2.09
CA LYS A 2 -42.43 -54.49 -0.72
C LYS A 2 -40.95 -54.97 -0.61
N ARG A 3 -40.14 -54.84 -1.67
CA ARG A 3 -38.72 -55.29 -1.65
C ARG A 3 -37.68 -54.17 -1.53
N ASN A 4 -38.04 -52.90 -1.76
CA ASN A 4 -37.08 -51.79 -1.71
C ASN A 4 -36.89 -51.20 -0.29
N MET A 5 -37.79 -51.48 0.65
CA MET A 5 -37.74 -50.91 2.00
C MET A 5 -36.67 -51.52 2.91
N LYS A 6 -36.16 -52.72 2.59
CA LYS A 6 -35.09 -53.39 3.36
C LYS A 6 -33.69 -52.88 3.02
N ARG A 7 -33.48 -52.26 1.85
CA ARG A 7 -32.17 -51.70 1.46
C ARG A 7 -31.89 -50.36 2.14
N TYR A 8 -32.90 -49.51 2.33
CA TYR A 8 -32.72 -48.22 3.03
C TYR A 8 -32.44 -48.35 4.52
N GLY A 9 -32.92 -49.41 5.18
CA GLY A 9 -32.62 -49.67 6.59
C GLY A 9 -31.15 -50.01 6.85
N ILE A 10 -30.52 -50.73 5.94
CA ILE A 10 -29.09 -51.09 6.05
C ILE A 10 -28.21 -49.86 5.82
N TRP A 11 -28.56 -49.01 4.86
CA TRP A 11 -27.83 -47.76 4.58
C TRP A 11 -28.00 -46.71 5.71
N CYS A 12 -29.17 -46.61 6.34
CA CYS A 12 -29.35 -45.77 7.54
C CYS A 12 -28.55 -46.26 8.75
N GLY A 13 -28.47 -47.59 8.95
CA GLY A 13 -27.69 -48.16 10.05
C GLY A 13 -26.20 -47.87 9.94
N ILE A 14 -25.62 -47.98 8.74
CA ILE A 14 -24.21 -47.68 8.49
C ILE A 14 -23.94 -46.18 8.71
N LEU A 15 -24.82 -45.29 8.25
CA LEU A 15 -24.64 -43.84 8.38
C LEU A 15 -24.70 -43.37 9.85
N LEU A 16 -25.51 -44.02 10.69
CA LEU A 16 -25.56 -43.77 12.14
C LEU A 16 -24.31 -44.29 12.89
N VAL A 17 -23.72 -45.41 12.45
CA VAL A 17 -22.47 -45.92 13.03
C VAL A 17 -21.28 -45.00 12.70
N TRP A 18 -21.24 -44.41 11.51
CA TRP A 18 -20.23 -43.41 11.15
C TRP A 18 -20.39 -42.09 11.90
N LEU A 19 -21.63 -41.66 12.19
CA LEU A 19 -21.90 -40.49 13.05
C LEU A 19 -21.49 -40.75 14.52
N ALA A 20 -21.71 -41.97 15.03
CA ALA A 20 -21.30 -42.35 16.38
C ALA A 20 -19.78 -42.56 16.53
N ALA A 21 -19.08 -42.92 15.44
CA ALA A 21 -17.62 -43.04 15.44
C ALA A 21 -16.89 -41.68 15.36
N LEU A 22 -17.55 -40.64 14.86
CA LEU A 22 -17.01 -39.26 14.83
C LEU A 22 -17.31 -38.47 16.10
N SER A 23 -18.25 -38.90 16.94
CA SER A 23 -18.39 -38.40 18.31
C SER A 23 -17.37 -39.09 19.23
N GLY A 24 -16.10 -38.74 19.06
CA GLY A 24 -15.04 -39.11 19.99
C GLY A 24 -15.37 -38.64 21.41
N CYS A 25 -15.45 -39.63 22.30
CA CYS A 25 -15.25 -39.62 23.75
C CYS A 25 -15.11 -38.24 24.45
N VAL A 26 -16.20 -37.76 25.07
CA VAL A 26 -16.09 -37.03 26.34
C VAL A 26 -16.06 -38.08 27.44
N GLN A 27 -14.86 -38.43 27.87
CA GLN A 27 -14.64 -39.28 29.04
C GLN A 27 -14.96 -38.44 30.28
N LEU A 28 -16.17 -38.63 30.83
CA LEU A 28 -16.57 -38.07 32.11
C LEU A 28 -15.85 -38.88 33.21
N GLY A 29 -14.55 -38.60 33.37
CA GLY A 29 -13.75 -39.12 34.46
C GLY A 29 -14.25 -38.51 35.77
N GLN A 30 -14.72 -39.37 36.67
CA GLN A 30 -14.88 -39.03 38.08
C GLN A 30 -13.52 -38.61 38.64
N TYR A 31 -13.31 -37.29 38.76
CA TYR A 31 -12.17 -36.76 39.48
C TYR A 31 -12.49 -36.82 40.97
N ARG A 32 -11.89 -37.79 41.66
CA ARG A 32 -11.71 -37.78 43.11
C ARG A 32 -10.83 -36.58 43.44
N PHE A 33 -11.31 -35.70 44.31
CA PHE A 33 -10.46 -34.74 45.01
C PHE A 33 -9.51 -35.54 45.91
N GLU A 34 -8.27 -35.72 45.48
CA GLU A 34 -7.14 -35.85 46.38
C GLU A 34 -6.51 -34.46 46.45
N ASP A 35 -6.42 -33.93 47.67
CA ASP A 35 -5.65 -32.73 48.02
C ASP A 35 -4.20 -32.96 47.60
N ASP A 36 -3.79 -32.36 46.49
CA ASP A 36 -2.37 -32.20 46.17
C ASP A 36 -2.14 -30.75 45.71
N GLU A 37 -1.26 -30.10 46.45
CA GLU A 37 -0.74 -28.74 46.37
C GLU A 37 -1.23 -27.86 45.20
N VAL A 38 -1.92 -26.77 45.56
CA VAL A 38 -2.11 -25.60 44.70
C VAL A 38 -0.73 -25.08 44.27
N ARG A 39 -0.22 -25.57 43.15
CA ARG A 39 0.81 -24.87 42.39
C ARG A 39 0.15 -23.61 41.85
N ASP A 40 0.69 -22.46 42.23
CA ASP A 40 0.27 -21.17 41.69
C ASP A 40 0.10 -21.26 40.17
N PRO A 41 -0.98 -20.71 39.60
CA PRO A 41 -1.16 -20.72 38.17
C PRO A 41 0.02 -20.02 37.52
N VAL A 42 0.82 -20.76 36.76
CA VAL A 42 1.86 -20.20 35.91
C VAL A 42 1.14 -19.38 34.84
N ILE A 43 1.11 -18.06 35.02
CA ILE A 43 0.63 -17.12 34.01
C ILE A 43 1.63 -17.18 32.84
N VAL A 44 1.27 -17.93 31.80
CA VAL A 44 1.98 -17.88 30.52
C VAL A 44 1.55 -16.57 29.85
N PHE A 45 2.36 -15.52 29.98
CA PHE A 45 2.21 -14.31 29.18
C PHE A 45 2.45 -14.68 27.71
N ARG A 46 1.38 -14.92 26.95
CA ARG A 46 1.47 -14.95 25.49
C ARG A 46 1.83 -13.56 25.00
N SER A 47 2.70 -13.46 23.99
CA SER A 47 3.18 -12.18 23.45
C SER A 47 2.01 -11.31 22.97
N PHE A 48 1.62 -10.30 23.74
CA PHE A 48 0.53 -9.37 23.41
C PHE A 48 0.91 -8.35 22.32
N SER A 49 2.02 -8.53 21.62
CA SER A 49 2.60 -7.56 20.68
C SER A 49 1.62 -7.17 19.56
N SER A 50 0.91 -8.14 18.98
CA SER A 50 -0.07 -7.89 17.91
C SER A 50 -1.28 -7.12 18.42
N TYR A 51 -1.78 -7.50 19.60
CA TYR A 51 -2.88 -6.81 20.25
C TYR A 51 -2.53 -5.36 20.60
N TYR A 52 -1.31 -5.13 21.08
CA TYR A 52 -0.83 -3.77 21.37
C TYR A 52 -0.85 -2.90 20.11
N ILE A 53 -0.28 -3.36 18.99
CA ILE A 53 -0.26 -2.56 17.75
C ILE A 53 -1.69 -2.29 17.27
N LEU A 54 -2.57 -3.29 17.26
CA LEU A 54 -3.95 -3.10 16.82
C LEU A 54 -4.73 -2.14 17.72
N SER A 55 -4.57 -2.25 19.05
CA SER A 55 -5.16 -1.30 20.00
C SER A 55 -4.63 0.11 19.77
N CYS A 56 -3.31 0.25 19.63
CA CYS A 56 -2.69 1.54 19.40
C CYS A 56 -3.11 2.18 18.06
N LEU A 57 -3.30 1.37 17.02
CA LEU A 57 -3.84 1.83 15.74
C LEU A 57 -5.28 2.34 15.88
N GLN A 58 -6.08 1.64 16.67
CA GLN A 58 -7.45 2.06 16.96
C GLN A 58 -7.48 3.37 17.77
N ASP A 59 -6.61 3.50 18.77
CA ASP A 59 -6.50 4.70 19.61
C ASP A 59 -5.93 5.91 18.86
N SER A 60 -5.14 5.67 17.82
CA SER A 60 -4.50 6.72 17.02
C SER A 60 -5.30 7.15 15.79
N ARG A 61 -6.46 6.52 15.53
CA ARG A 61 -7.25 6.72 14.31
C ARG A 61 -7.67 8.17 14.09
N ASP A 62 -8.13 8.85 15.15
CA ASP A 62 -8.68 10.20 15.07
C ASP A 62 -7.67 11.28 15.49
N MET A 63 -6.38 10.94 15.45
CA MET A 63 -5.30 11.85 15.83
C MET A 63 -5.11 12.97 14.81
N ASP A 64 -5.09 14.20 15.28
CA ASP A 64 -4.77 15.34 14.41
C ASP A 64 -3.28 15.37 14.05
N ARG A 65 -2.93 16.17 13.03
CA ARG A 65 -1.56 16.23 12.50
C ARG A 65 -0.55 16.81 13.49
N GLN A 66 -0.98 17.73 14.37
CA GLN A 66 -0.10 18.36 15.36
C GLN A 66 0.19 17.39 16.52
N GLU A 67 -0.84 16.70 16.99
CA GLU A 67 -0.74 15.67 18.00
C GLU A 67 0.08 14.50 17.48
N PHE A 68 -0.14 14.07 16.23
CA PHE A 68 0.67 13.06 15.57
C PHE A 68 2.15 13.45 15.56
N GLY A 69 2.48 14.63 15.04
CA GLY A 69 3.87 15.09 14.98
C GLY A 69 4.55 15.10 16.36
N ARG A 70 3.83 15.54 17.40
CA ARG A 70 4.33 15.52 18.78
C ARG A 70 4.54 14.09 19.28
N ARG A 71 3.57 13.20 19.13
CA ARG A 71 3.66 11.82 19.63
C ARG A 71 4.70 11.00 18.87
N PHE A 72 4.84 11.24 17.56
CA PHE A 72 5.85 10.58 16.73
C PHE A 72 7.26 10.99 17.14
N ALA A 73 7.53 12.29 17.30
CA ALA A 73 8.84 12.77 17.75
C ALA A 73 9.21 12.24 19.15
N MET A 74 8.22 12.13 20.06
CA MET A 74 8.43 11.51 21.36
C MET A 74 8.80 10.02 21.23
N ALA A 75 8.06 9.26 20.42
CA ALA A 75 8.33 7.84 20.20
C ALA A 75 9.70 7.61 19.54
N GLU A 76 10.08 8.46 18.58
CA GLU A 76 11.38 8.42 17.92
C GLU A 76 12.53 8.57 18.92
N SER A 77 12.45 9.55 19.83
CA SER A 77 13.45 9.72 20.90
C SER A 77 13.46 8.59 21.93
N ALA A 78 12.33 7.87 22.08
CA ALA A 78 12.19 6.80 23.06
C ALA A 78 12.80 5.47 22.58
N ILE A 79 12.84 5.22 21.27
CA ILE A 79 13.48 4.00 20.72
C ILE A 79 14.97 3.92 21.07
N GLU A 80 15.66 5.07 21.18
CA GLU A 80 17.08 5.10 21.56
C GLU A 80 17.33 4.47 22.94
N GLN A 81 16.30 4.40 23.79
CA GLN A 81 16.36 3.80 25.13
C GLN A 81 16.19 2.27 25.09
N GLY A 82 15.78 1.71 23.95
CA GLY A 82 15.74 0.26 23.70
C GLY A 82 14.63 -0.50 24.42
N ALA A 83 13.55 0.18 24.83
CA ALA A 83 12.41 -0.49 25.46
C ALA A 83 11.43 -1.03 24.40
N ASP A 84 11.03 -2.30 24.55
CA ASP A 84 10.15 -3.03 23.62
C ASP A 84 8.83 -2.32 23.33
N LEU A 85 8.22 -1.73 24.35
CA LEU A 85 6.97 -0.98 24.21
C LEU A 85 7.15 0.31 23.41
N ASP A 86 8.32 0.95 23.50
CA ASP A 86 8.62 2.16 22.74
C ASP A 86 8.85 1.82 21.27
N SER A 87 9.51 0.70 20.97
CA SER A 87 9.61 0.14 19.62
C SER A 87 8.22 -0.15 19.04
N LEU A 88 7.36 -0.86 19.76
CA LEU A 88 6.00 -1.17 19.30
C LEU A 88 5.15 0.09 19.12
N ARG A 89 5.30 1.09 20.01
CA ARG A 89 4.60 2.37 19.90
C ARG A 89 5.03 3.15 18.67
N PHE A 90 6.33 3.16 18.39
CA PHE A 90 6.86 3.78 17.18
C PHE A 90 6.34 3.09 15.92
N VAL A 91 6.36 1.74 15.90
CA VAL A 91 5.77 0.98 14.80
C VAL A 91 4.30 1.35 14.62
N CYS A 92 3.50 1.35 15.68
CA CYS A 92 2.09 1.76 15.58
C CYS A 92 1.92 3.15 14.96
N LEU A 93 2.67 4.16 15.43
CA LEU A 93 2.56 5.52 14.91
C LEU A 93 3.03 5.63 13.46
N SER A 94 4.04 4.85 13.06
CA SER A 94 4.50 4.80 11.66
C SER A 94 3.45 4.25 10.68
N LEU A 95 2.46 3.51 11.18
CA LEU A 95 1.35 2.95 10.41
C LEU A 95 0.12 3.87 10.37
N ASN A 96 0.18 5.03 11.04
CA ASN A 96 -0.91 5.99 11.04
C ASN A 96 -1.06 6.68 9.68
N ALA A 97 -2.28 7.10 9.33
CA ALA A 97 -2.58 7.79 8.07
C ALA A 97 -1.86 9.13 7.90
N GLN A 98 -1.41 9.76 9.00
CA GLN A 98 -0.63 11.00 8.98
C GLN A 98 0.88 10.77 8.76
N ALA A 99 1.35 9.51 8.82
CA ALA A 99 2.75 9.18 8.63
C ALA A 99 3.16 9.34 7.16
N ASP A 100 4.35 9.92 6.94
CA ASP A 100 4.95 9.94 5.61
C ASP A 100 5.61 8.60 5.25
N VAL A 101 6.04 8.49 4.00
CA VAL A 101 6.64 7.25 3.47
C VAL A 101 7.95 6.90 4.17
N ASP A 102 8.74 7.89 4.58
CA ASP A 102 10.01 7.66 5.25
C ASP A 102 9.79 7.22 6.71
N GLN A 103 8.81 7.82 7.39
CA GLN A 103 8.34 7.40 8.70
C GLN A 103 7.81 5.97 8.67
N PHE A 104 7.00 5.62 7.66
CA PHE A 104 6.51 4.25 7.45
C PHE A 104 7.66 3.26 7.26
N ARG A 105 8.64 3.57 6.39
CA ARG A 105 9.80 2.69 6.15
C ARG A 105 10.64 2.47 7.39
N ARG A 106 10.92 3.53 8.16
CA ARG A 106 11.64 3.42 9.44
C ARG A 106 10.86 2.57 10.44
N GLY A 107 9.53 2.72 10.47
CA GLY A 107 8.65 1.86 11.23
C GLY A 107 8.73 0.38 10.84
N LEU A 108 8.78 0.09 9.54
CA LEU A 108 8.94 -1.27 9.03
C LEU A 108 10.31 -1.87 9.40
N GLU A 109 11.37 -1.08 9.36
CA GLU A 109 12.70 -1.50 9.81
C GLU A 109 12.72 -1.82 11.31
N GLU A 110 12.10 -0.97 12.13
CA GLU A 110 11.98 -1.17 13.57
C GLU A 110 11.12 -2.41 13.89
N TYR A 111 10.02 -2.60 13.17
CA TYR A 111 9.18 -3.78 13.28
C TYR A 111 9.95 -5.07 12.98
N ASN A 112 10.74 -5.07 11.90
CA ASN A 112 11.59 -6.21 11.55
C ASN A 112 12.71 -6.44 12.57
N ARG A 113 13.24 -5.38 13.19
CA ARG A 113 14.21 -5.49 14.30
C ARG A 113 13.54 -6.14 15.51
N TYR A 114 12.40 -5.63 15.93
CA TYR A 114 11.61 -6.17 17.03
C TYR A 114 11.32 -7.67 16.86
N LEU A 115 10.90 -8.12 15.67
CA LEU A 115 10.64 -9.54 15.41
C LEU A 115 11.88 -10.44 15.41
N ARG A 116 13.07 -9.88 15.12
CA ARG A 116 14.33 -10.64 15.25
C ARG A 116 14.70 -10.84 16.71
N ASP A 117 14.47 -9.81 17.52
CA ASP A 117 14.79 -9.82 18.95
C ASP A 117 13.75 -10.62 19.76
N HIS A 118 12.51 -10.73 19.25
CA HIS A 118 11.38 -11.44 19.84
C HIS A 118 10.84 -12.54 18.91
N PRO A 119 11.55 -13.67 18.76
CA PRO A 119 11.14 -14.74 17.85
C PRO A 119 9.81 -15.41 18.26
N ASP A 120 9.45 -15.35 19.54
CA ASP A 120 8.17 -15.82 20.09
C ASP A 120 6.98 -14.99 19.58
N ALA A 121 7.16 -13.69 19.36
CA ALA A 121 6.15 -12.81 18.77
C ALA A 121 5.97 -13.02 17.25
N GLY A 122 6.90 -13.72 16.59
CA GLY A 122 6.93 -13.89 15.13
C GLY A 122 5.65 -14.51 14.55
N ASN A 123 5.08 -15.51 15.22
CA ASN A 123 3.86 -16.19 14.75
C ASN A 123 2.62 -15.31 14.89
N ASP A 124 2.48 -14.59 16.02
CA ASP A 124 1.35 -13.70 16.28
C ASP A 124 1.36 -12.46 15.37
N MET A 125 2.54 -12.10 14.88
CA MET A 125 2.79 -10.91 14.06
C MET A 125 2.91 -11.22 12.56
N LEU A 126 2.87 -12.49 12.17
CA LEU A 126 3.03 -12.91 10.77
C LEU A 126 2.02 -12.25 9.84
N GLY A 127 0.75 -12.18 10.27
CA GLY A 127 -0.32 -11.54 9.48
C GLY A 127 -0.05 -10.06 9.23
N LEU A 128 0.35 -9.33 10.27
CA LEU A 128 0.72 -7.92 10.14
C LEU A 128 1.95 -7.76 9.24
N ARG A 129 2.96 -8.63 9.38
CA ARG A 129 4.17 -8.59 8.55
C ARG A 129 3.85 -8.67 7.06
N ILE A 130 3.01 -9.63 6.66
CA ILE A 130 2.61 -9.80 5.25
C ILE A 130 1.89 -8.56 4.72
N LEU A 131 1.03 -7.94 5.55
CA LEU A 131 0.33 -6.71 5.17
C LEU A 131 1.29 -5.54 4.98
N LEU A 132 2.27 -5.39 5.88
CA LEU A 132 3.26 -4.32 5.79
C LEU A 132 4.20 -4.49 4.59
N GLU A 133 4.64 -5.72 4.31
CA GLU A 133 5.47 -6.04 3.14
C GLU A 133 4.73 -5.72 1.83
N ARG A 134 3.44 -6.07 1.75
CA ARG A 134 2.60 -5.74 0.59
C ARG A 134 2.39 -4.23 0.45
N LEU A 135 2.16 -3.53 1.56
CA LEU A 135 2.00 -2.08 1.55
C LEU A 135 3.28 -1.37 1.08
N ASP A 136 4.44 -1.81 1.55
CA ASP A 136 5.74 -1.29 1.11
C ASP A 136 5.98 -1.53 -0.40
N GLU A 137 5.61 -2.70 -0.91
CA GLU A 137 5.66 -3.00 -2.34
C GLU A 137 4.77 -2.07 -3.17
N GLU A 138 3.52 -1.88 -2.77
CA GLU A 138 2.59 -0.96 -3.46
C GLU A 138 3.09 0.49 -3.40
N ILE A 139 3.64 0.93 -2.26
CA ILE A 139 4.27 2.24 -2.14
C ILE A 139 5.40 2.35 -3.15
N ARG A 140 6.37 1.41 -3.15
CA ARG A 140 7.48 1.43 -4.12
C ARG A 140 7.02 1.49 -5.57
N ASN A 141 6.02 0.68 -5.93
CA ASN A 141 5.47 0.64 -7.29
C ASN A 141 4.77 1.96 -7.67
N SER A 142 4.06 2.58 -6.73
CA SER A 142 3.43 3.88 -6.98
C SER A 142 4.45 5.00 -7.20
N TRP A 143 5.57 4.96 -6.45
CA TRP A 143 6.67 5.92 -6.60
C TRP A 143 7.39 5.76 -7.93
N SER A 144 7.72 4.54 -8.35
CA SER A 144 8.38 4.30 -9.64
C SER A 144 7.49 4.68 -10.83
N ALA A 145 6.19 4.41 -10.74
CA ALA A 145 5.22 4.84 -11.73
C ALA A 145 5.15 6.38 -11.81
N ARG A 146 5.12 7.06 -10.66
CA ARG A 146 5.13 8.52 -10.59
C ARG A 146 6.40 9.12 -11.18
N GLU A 147 7.56 8.52 -10.92
CA GLU A 147 8.85 8.96 -11.47
C GLU A 147 8.85 8.85 -13.00
N THR A 148 8.33 7.75 -13.53
CA THR A 148 8.18 7.54 -14.97
C THR A 148 7.27 8.61 -15.59
N LEU A 149 6.12 8.90 -14.97
CA LEU A 149 5.21 9.95 -15.43
C LEU A 149 5.84 11.35 -15.38
N LEU A 150 6.70 11.63 -14.40
CA LEU A 150 7.42 12.90 -14.32
C LEU A 150 8.46 13.04 -15.44
N ASP A 151 9.17 11.96 -15.76
CA ASP A 151 10.10 11.93 -16.88
C ASP A 151 9.37 12.10 -18.22
N GLU A 152 8.28 11.36 -18.43
CA GLU A 152 7.43 11.51 -19.62
C GLU A 152 6.90 12.93 -19.78
N LYS A 153 6.43 13.55 -18.69
CA LYS A 153 5.98 14.95 -18.69
C LYS A 153 7.11 15.88 -19.13
N LYS A 154 8.33 15.68 -18.63
CA LYS A 154 9.48 16.48 -19.01
C LYS A 154 9.80 16.32 -20.50
N GLN A 155 9.84 15.08 -20.99
CA GLN A 155 10.08 14.81 -22.41
C GLN A 155 9.01 15.43 -23.32
N LEU A 156 7.74 15.41 -22.90
CA LEU A 156 6.65 16.06 -23.63
C LEU A 156 6.79 17.58 -23.63
N GLN A 157 7.23 18.17 -22.52
CA GLN A 157 7.50 19.60 -22.42
C GLN A 157 8.63 20.01 -23.38
N ASP A 158 9.75 19.27 -23.38
CA ASP A 158 10.87 19.53 -24.28
C ASP A 158 10.44 19.44 -25.77
N ARG A 159 9.57 18.47 -26.11
CA ARG A 159 9.01 18.35 -27.46
C ARG A 159 8.08 19.50 -27.82
N LEU A 160 7.27 19.98 -26.88
CA LEU A 160 6.41 21.14 -27.09
C LEU A 160 7.24 22.38 -27.38
N ASP A 161 8.29 22.63 -26.59
CA ASP A 161 9.17 23.79 -26.77
C ASP A 161 9.89 23.75 -28.13
N LEU A 162 10.34 22.57 -28.56
CA LEU A 162 10.91 22.36 -29.90
C LEU A 162 9.90 22.63 -31.03
N LEU A 163 8.67 22.13 -30.90
CA LEU A 163 7.62 22.34 -31.90
C LEU A 163 7.21 23.81 -31.97
N GLN A 164 7.15 24.49 -30.83
CA GLN A 164 6.84 25.92 -30.77
C GLN A 164 7.93 26.74 -31.47
N GLY A 165 9.22 26.46 -31.22
CA GLY A 165 10.30 27.13 -31.95
C GLY A 165 10.28 26.86 -33.46
N SER A 166 9.95 25.63 -33.87
CA SER A 166 9.76 25.28 -35.28
C SER A 166 8.60 26.05 -35.92
N LEU A 167 7.48 26.18 -35.20
CA LEU A 167 6.32 26.93 -35.65
C LEU A 167 6.65 28.41 -35.86
N GLU A 168 7.35 29.04 -34.91
CA GLU A 168 7.82 30.42 -35.02
C GLU A 168 8.72 30.61 -36.25
N GLN A 169 9.64 29.68 -36.51
CA GLN A 169 10.49 29.71 -37.69
C GLN A 169 9.68 29.61 -39.00
N VAL A 170 8.66 28.75 -39.03
CA VAL A 170 7.77 28.59 -40.17
C VAL A 170 6.93 29.86 -40.38
N GLU A 171 6.42 30.48 -39.32
CA GLU A 171 5.68 31.74 -39.41
C GLU A 171 6.55 32.87 -39.97
N LEU A 172 7.80 33.02 -39.50
CA LEU A 172 8.74 34.01 -40.04
C LEU A 172 9.00 33.79 -41.53
N LYS A 173 9.18 32.52 -41.94
CA LYS A 173 9.37 32.19 -43.35
C LYS A 173 8.12 32.48 -44.18
N ASN A 174 6.93 32.28 -43.62
CA ASN A 174 5.67 32.58 -44.27
C ASN A 174 5.50 34.10 -44.50
N ILE A 175 5.84 34.91 -43.49
CA ILE A 175 5.84 36.38 -43.59
C ILE A 175 6.79 36.84 -44.70
N GLU A 176 8.00 36.29 -44.76
CA GLU A 176 8.98 36.61 -45.80
C GLU A 176 8.45 36.26 -47.20
N LEU A 177 7.84 35.08 -47.37
CA LEU A 177 7.23 34.67 -48.63
C LEU A 177 6.05 35.58 -49.02
N GLN A 178 5.24 36.03 -48.05
CA GLN A 178 4.15 36.99 -48.31
C GLN A 178 4.67 38.33 -48.81
N ASN A 179 5.75 38.85 -48.21
CA ASN A 179 6.42 40.06 -48.68
C ASN A 179 6.93 39.92 -50.12
N GLN A 180 7.55 38.77 -50.44
CA GLN A 180 8.01 38.50 -51.81
C GLN A 180 6.85 38.43 -52.81
N ILE A 181 5.72 37.82 -52.44
CA ILE A 181 4.51 37.81 -53.27
C ILE A 181 3.99 39.22 -53.52
N GLU A 182 4.00 40.09 -52.52
CA GLU A 182 3.55 41.48 -52.66
C GLU A 182 4.47 42.30 -53.59
N GLN A 183 5.78 42.13 -53.48
CA GLN A 183 6.74 42.73 -54.40
C GLN A 183 6.50 42.28 -55.85
N LEU A 184 6.25 40.99 -56.08
CA LEU A 184 5.95 40.46 -57.41
C LEU A 184 4.65 41.05 -57.97
N LYS A 185 3.61 41.22 -57.16
CA LYS A 185 2.37 41.90 -57.57
C LYS A 185 2.60 43.34 -57.99
N ASN A 186 3.44 44.08 -57.27
CA ASN A 186 3.80 45.45 -57.61
C ASN A 186 4.53 45.51 -58.96
N ILE A 187 5.48 44.59 -59.21
CA ILE A 187 6.17 44.50 -60.50
C ILE A 187 5.18 44.19 -61.62
N GLU A 188 4.24 43.25 -61.40
CA GLU A 188 3.21 42.91 -62.38
C GLU A 188 2.35 44.14 -62.76
N GLN A 189 1.94 44.95 -61.78
CA GLN A 189 1.22 46.20 -62.03
C GLN A 189 2.03 47.21 -62.86
N ILE A 190 3.33 47.36 -62.56
CA ILE A 190 4.23 48.24 -63.33
C ILE A 190 4.35 47.75 -64.78
N ILE A 191 4.46 46.43 -65.00
CA ILE A 191 4.53 45.87 -66.36
C ILE A 191 3.21 46.13 -67.10
N LYS A 192 2.05 45.83 -66.48
CA LYS A 192 0.73 46.06 -67.10
C LYS A 192 0.51 47.52 -67.48
N SER A 193 0.83 48.46 -66.58
CA SER A 193 0.69 49.89 -66.87
C SER A 193 1.54 50.34 -68.07
N ARG A 194 2.78 49.84 -68.19
CA ARG A 194 3.66 50.11 -69.34
C ARG A 194 3.19 49.48 -70.65
N GLU A 195 2.48 48.37 -70.59
CA GLU A 195 1.88 47.74 -71.78
C GLU A 195 0.64 48.50 -72.25
N THR A 196 -0.17 49.03 -71.33
CA THR A 196 -1.34 49.85 -71.66
C THR A 196 -1.00 51.26 -72.15
N ASP A 197 0.18 51.79 -71.80
CA ASP A 197 0.64 53.13 -72.22
C ASP A 197 1.39 53.14 -73.57
N LYS A 198 1.47 52.00 -74.27
CA LYS A 198 1.99 51.98 -75.65
C LYS A 198 0.88 52.44 -76.62
N PRO A 199 1.12 53.47 -77.46
CA PRO A 199 0.17 53.92 -78.48
C PRO A 199 -0.05 52.92 -79.61
#